data_AF-A0AA40AHW6-F1
#
_entry.id   AF-A0AA40AHW6-F1
#
_cell.length_a   1.000
_cell.length_b   1.000
_cell.length_c   1.000
_cell.angle_alpha   90.00
_cell.angle_beta   90.00
_cell.angle_gamma   90.00
#
_symmetry.space_group_name_H-M   'P 1'
#
loop_
_entity.id
_entity.type
_entity.pdbx_description
1 polymer ?
#
loop_
_entity_poly.entity_id
_entity_poly.type
_entity_poly.pdbx_seq_one_letter_code
_entity_poly.pdbx_strand_id
1 'polypeptide(L)'
;QDCLKSLAFPQIQNRSHEIRSAFKGTCEWLLQHKMFGSWTACDRGLLWIKGKPGSGKSTLLKYALDKHETRDGALVLSFFFHGRGNELQRTPLGLWRSLLHQVLRQAPGALQDLVDEFETKRKQIGKPGEDWHWHEEELLSFFNSSLPKVLKTRPVWLFIDALDECGNEKAVRLVEIFKSLLKSLPSQSVRLGQCRICFSCRHYPILDLGESMFEICAEAENQGDISTFVDDQLAGFRKRTSSTIPALITERASGVFMWARLVVKQVLDLEREGVALKKIEGIIHFIPADLDKLYRQLIRSMKPASQKLIQWICFATRPLSIDELRWAMVIEADCPHQSLQACESADDYVPDSVQMKRQVQTLSCGLAEVSQAQAVQFIHQSVKDFFVETGLPALGGDATSAETAIRAHFQLSKICIRYLAMEEIGRSTTYNDFTFLRYVTTSWLSHAQQCDARSIRQEDLLALFAWPSNNLVELWMRIYRAIDRYSGDCPSEGTNLLHVISRYGVFGLVRAILQSTYQITTAVDAKDKDGRTPLWRAAENGHEAVVRLLLDTGAAVDAKDKDGRTPLWRAAENGHEAVVRLL
;
A
#
# COMPACT_ATOMS: atom_id res chain seq x y z
N GLN A 1 -3.23 26.81 -12.57
CA GLN A 1 -4.00 25.56 -12.77
C GLN A 1 -3.08 24.41 -13.19
N ASP A 2 -2.20 24.58 -14.18
CA ASP A 2 -1.28 23.50 -14.59
C ASP A 2 -0.27 23.12 -13.49
N CYS A 3 0.23 24.11 -12.75
CA CYS A 3 1.06 23.86 -11.58
C CYS A 3 0.35 23.01 -10.51
N LEU A 4 -0.95 23.27 -10.23
CA LEU A 4 -1.76 22.43 -9.34
C LEU A 4 -1.85 20.98 -9.84
N LYS A 5 -2.09 20.78 -11.14
CA LYS A 5 -2.13 19.45 -11.75
C LYS A 5 -0.78 18.72 -11.60
N SER A 6 0.34 19.45 -11.68
CA SER A 6 1.67 18.87 -11.52
C SER A 6 1.96 18.35 -10.11
N LEU A 7 1.29 18.89 -9.08
CA LEU A 7 1.38 18.44 -7.69
C LEU A 7 0.38 17.33 -7.37
N ALA A 8 -0.78 17.33 -8.04
CA ALA A 8 -1.82 16.33 -7.85
C ALA A 8 -1.34 14.91 -8.20
N PHE A 9 -1.98 13.91 -7.62
CA PHE A 9 -1.87 12.50 -8.02
C PHE A 9 -3.21 11.81 -7.78
N PRO A 10 -3.55 10.73 -8.52
CA PRO A 10 -4.93 10.23 -8.57
C PRO A 10 -5.51 9.81 -7.21
N GLN A 11 -4.68 9.37 -6.27
CA GLN A 11 -5.10 8.87 -4.95
C GLN A 11 -4.88 9.87 -3.79
N ILE A 12 -4.63 11.15 -4.09
CA ILE A 12 -4.25 12.20 -3.13
C ILE A 12 -5.21 12.38 -1.94
N GLN A 13 -6.49 12.02 -2.10
CA GLN A 13 -7.51 12.10 -1.05
C GLN A 13 -8.16 10.76 -0.70
N ASN A 14 -7.76 9.64 -1.31
CA ASN A 14 -8.51 8.37 -1.15
C ASN A 14 -8.59 7.93 0.31
N ARG A 15 -7.48 8.03 1.04
CA ARG A 15 -7.39 7.52 2.40
C ARG A 15 -8.29 8.28 3.38
N SER A 16 -8.39 9.60 3.25
CA SER A 16 -9.27 10.39 4.11
C SER A 16 -10.74 10.04 3.90
N HIS A 17 -11.15 9.71 2.67
CA HIS A 17 -12.51 9.28 2.35
C HIS A 17 -12.82 7.86 2.84
N GLU A 18 -11.83 6.96 2.85
CA GLU A 18 -12.00 5.57 3.33
C GLU A 18 -12.17 5.45 4.85
N ILE A 19 -11.60 6.37 5.62
CA ILE A 19 -11.76 6.37 7.07
C ILE A 19 -13.24 6.61 7.38
N ARG A 20 -13.89 5.60 7.97
CA ARG A 20 -15.30 5.70 8.40
C ARG A 20 -15.45 6.86 9.38
N SER A 21 -16.57 7.58 9.25
CA SER A 21 -16.94 8.60 10.23
C SER A 21 -17.01 7.99 11.62
N ALA A 22 -16.71 8.80 12.63
CA ALA A 22 -16.86 8.38 14.02
C ALA A 22 -18.26 7.81 14.27
N PHE A 23 -18.32 6.75 15.08
CA PHE A 23 -19.60 6.20 15.50
C PHE A 23 -20.38 7.27 16.28
N LYS A 24 -21.71 7.30 16.17
CA LYS A 24 -22.51 8.36 16.81
C LYS A 24 -22.26 8.37 18.33
N GLY A 25 -21.92 9.54 18.87
CA GLY A 25 -21.60 9.72 20.29
C GLY A 25 -20.18 9.30 20.69
N THR A 26 -19.28 9.06 19.73
CA THR A 26 -17.87 8.75 20.00
C THR A 26 -16.93 9.89 19.55
N CYS A 27 -15.70 9.91 20.06
CA CYS A 27 -14.65 10.91 19.80
C CYS A 27 -14.92 12.33 20.33
N GLU A 28 -16.10 12.60 20.89
CA GLU A 28 -16.50 13.93 21.41
C GLU A 28 -15.61 14.40 22.57
N TRP A 29 -15.11 13.45 23.36
CA TRP A 29 -14.23 13.70 24.51
C TRP A 29 -12.93 14.41 24.11
N LEU A 30 -12.45 14.24 22.88
CA LEU A 30 -11.18 14.83 22.43
C LEU A 30 -11.20 16.35 22.54
N LEU A 31 -12.30 16.99 22.14
CA LEU A 31 -12.43 18.45 22.15
C LEU A 31 -12.48 19.01 23.58
N GLN A 32 -12.84 18.17 24.56
CA GLN A 32 -12.90 18.50 25.98
C GLN A 32 -11.61 18.09 26.73
N HIS A 33 -10.72 17.33 26.07
CA HIS A 33 -9.51 16.80 26.69
C HIS A 33 -8.53 17.92 27.06
N LYS A 34 -8.00 17.90 28.28
CA LYS A 34 -7.12 18.96 28.84
C LYS A 34 -5.93 19.26 27.93
N MET A 35 -5.25 18.22 27.43
CA MET A 35 -4.08 18.41 26.55
C MET A 35 -4.47 18.96 25.17
N PHE A 36 -5.65 18.59 24.66
CA PHE A 36 -6.15 19.13 23.40
C PHE A 36 -6.51 20.61 23.57
N GLY A 37 -7.21 20.97 24.65
CA GLY A 37 -7.49 22.36 25.02
C GLY A 37 -6.21 23.19 25.19
N SER A 38 -5.20 22.65 25.88
CA SER A 38 -3.92 23.33 26.07
C SER A 38 -3.18 23.54 24.75
N TRP A 39 -3.14 22.52 23.88
CA TRP A 39 -2.54 22.62 22.55
C TRP A 39 -3.26 23.64 21.64
N THR A 40 -4.60 23.64 21.66
CA THR A 40 -5.38 24.62 20.90
C THR A 40 -5.22 26.05 21.43
N ALA A 41 -4.90 26.24 22.72
CA ALA A 41 -4.58 27.54 23.30
C ALA A 41 -3.18 28.05 22.92
N CYS A 42 -2.23 27.16 22.62
CA CYS A 42 -0.88 27.57 22.19
C CYS A 42 -0.89 28.26 20.83
N ASP A 43 -0.03 29.25 20.65
CA ASP A 43 0.23 29.86 19.34
C ASP A 43 0.95 28.88 18.42
N ARG A 44 1.85 28.08 18.99
CA ARG A 44 2.58 27.01 18.29
C ARG A 44 2.64 25.78 19.14
N GLY A 45 2.34 24.65 18.53
CA GLY A 45 2.34 23.39 19.26
C GLY A 45 2.23 22.21 18.33
N LEU A 46 2.92 21.14 18.75
CA LEU A 46 2.84 19.84 18.12
C LEU A 46 2.00 18.94 19.04
N LEU A 47 0.93 18.36 18.52
CA LEU A 47 0.12 17.38 19.24
C LEU A 47 0.34 16.00 18.64
N TRP A 48 0.68 15.04 19.50
CA TRP A 48 0.81 13.64 19.16
C TRP A 48 -0.34 12.83 19.76
N ILE A 49 -1.19 12.30 18.88
CA ILE A 49 -2.18 11.29 19.23
C ILE A 49 -1.52 9.92 19.04
N LYS A 50 -1.06 9.34 20.15
CA LYS A 50 -0.40 8.04 20.14
C LYS A 50 -1.34 6.92 20.55
N GLY A 51 -0.97 5.69 20.20
CA GLY A 51 -1.72 4.55 20.70
C GLY A 51 -1.54 3.23 19.96
N LYS A 52 -2.07 2.17 20.56
CA LYS A 52 -2.05 0.80 20.03
C LYS A 52 -2.70 0.68 18.64
N PRO A 53 -2.31 -0.32 17.84
CA PRO A 53 -3.03 -0.65 16.61
C PRO A 53 -4.51 -0.92 16.91
N GLY A 54 -5.41 -0.26 16.18
CA GLY A 54 -6.86 -0.44 16.35
C GLY A 54 -7.49 0.32 17.52
N SER A 55 -6.79 1.24 18.18
CA SER A 55 -7.37 2.10 19.24
C SER A 55 -8.26 3.25 18.73
N GLY A 56 -8.33 3.47 17.41
CA GLY A 56 -9.22 4.48 16.81
C GLY A 56 -8.56 5.82 16.47
N LYS A 57 -7.23 5.93 16.51
CA LYS A 57 -6.47 7.17 16.24
C LYS A 57 -6.88 7.89 14.94
N SER A 58 -6.98 7.18 13.82
CA SER A 58 -7.35 7.78 12.53
C SER A 58 -8.76 8.34 12.52
N THR A 59 -9.70 7.66 13.19
CA THR A 59 -11.07 8.13 13.37
C THR A 59 -11.09 9.37 14.27
N LEU A 60 -10.29 9.39 15.33
CA LEU A 60 -10.16 10.50 16.28
C LEU A 60 -9.57 11.76 15.62
N LEU A 61 -8.50 11.60 14.83
CA LEU A 61 -7.87 12.69 14.08
C LEU A 61 -8.79 13.21 12.97
N LYS A 62 -9.49 12.33 12.25
CA LYS A 62 -10.50 12.74 11.27
C LYS A 62 -11.65 13.50 11.92
N TYR A 63 -12.13 13.06 13.09
CA TYR A 63 -13.14 13.79 13.85
C TYR A 63 -12.66 15.20 14.22
N ALA A 64 -11.40 15.35 14.65
CA ALA A 64 -10.81 16.65 14.92
C ALA A 64 -10.74 17.54 13.66
N LEU A 65 -10.34 16.97 12.52
CA LEU A 65 -10.27 17.64 11.22
C LEU A 65 -11.66 18.17 10.80
N ASP A 66 -12.67 17.31 10.77
CA ASP A 66 -14.03 17.65 10.34
C ASP A 66 -14.63 18.81 11.17
N LYS A 67 -14.25 18.92 12.45
CA LYS A 67 -14.68 20.01 13.35
C LYS A 67 -13.92 21.33 13.14
N HIS A 68 -12.75 21.28 12.53
CA HIS A 68 -11.92 22.46 12.26
C HIS A 68 -12.04 22.95 10.81
N GLU A 69 -12.44 22.11 9.86
CA GLU A 69 -12.70 22.50 8.46
C GLU A 69 -13.79 23.57 8.33
N THR A 70 -14.69 23.68 9.31
CA THR A 70 -15.78 24.68 9.34
C THR A 70 -15.40 26.00 10.00
N ARG A 71 -14.14 26.20 10.43
CA ARG A 71 -13.70 27.45 11.05
C ARG A 71 -13.38 28.50 9.98
N ASP A 72 -14.21 29.53 9.92
CA ASP A 72 -13.98 30.69 9.04
C ASP A 72 -12.61 31.31 9.28
N GLY A 73 -11.83 31.42 8.18
CA GLY A 73 -10.58 32.19 8.14
C GLY A 73 -9.29 31.43 8.44
N ALA A 74 -9.31 30.14 8.79
CA ALA A 74 -8.10 29.34 9.00
C ALA A 74 -7.69 28.54 7.74
N LEU A 75 -6.38 28.34 7.53
CA LEU A 75 -5.90 27.36 6.56
C LEU A 75 -5.82 25.99 7.22
N VAL A 76 -6.69 25.07 6.81
CA VAL A 76 -6.66 23.67 7.28
C VAL A 76 -6.02 22.81 6.19
N LEU A 77 -4.96 22.11 6.57
CA LEU A 77 -4.21 21.20 5.74
C LEU A 77 -4.29 19.80 6.34
N SER A 78 -4.41 18.78 5.50
CA SER A 78 -4.39 17.40 5.96
C SER A 78 -3.69 16.44 5.03
N PHE A 79 -3.09 15.39 5.59
CA PHE A 79 -2.57 14.26 4.84
C PHE A 79 -2.73 12.98 5.63
N PHE A 80 -3.12 11.91 4.95
CA PHE A 80 -3.34 10.62 5.56
C PHE A 80 -2.42 9.62 4.89
N PHE A 81 -1.39 9.18 5.61
CA PHE A 81 -0.52 8.14 5.10
C PHE A 81 -1.33 6.86 4.88
N HIS A 82 -0.95 6.13 3.85
CA HIS A 82 -1.53 4.83 3.55
C HIS A 82 -0.42 3.84 3.18
N GLY A 83 -0.05 2.99 4.14
CA GLY A 83 0.97 1.97 3.99
C GLY A 83 0.63 0.90 2.94
N ARG A 84 -0.65 0.78 2.54
CA ARG A 84 -1.10 -0.05 1.40
C ARG A 84 -1.33 0.72 0.11
N GLY A 85 -1.17 2.04 0.17
CA GLY A 85 -1.37 2.92 -0.97
C GLY A 85 -0.19 2.89 -1.92
N ASN A 86 -0.32 3.64 -3.00
CA ASN A 86 0.76 3.84 -3.97
C ASN A 86 1.96 4.52 -3.31
N GLU A 87 3.11 4.54 -3.97
CA GLU A 87 4.34 5.15 -3.47
C GLU A 87 4.16 6.55 -2.86
N LEU A 88 3.41 7.43 -3.54
CA LEU A 88 3.13 8.78 -3.04
C LEU A 88 2.27 8.79 -1.75
N GLN A 89 1.41 7.80 -1.51
CA GLN A 89 0.60 7.75 -0.29
C GLN A 89 1.39 7.29 0.94
N ARG A 90 2.58 6.70 0.76
CA ARG A 90 3.44 6.17 1.83
C ARG A 90 4.77 6.91 1.97
N THR A 91 4.98 8.01 1.25
CA THR A 91 6.27 8.73 1.23
C THR A 91 6.11 10.21 1.59
N PRO A 92 7.17 10.83 2.17
CA PRO A 92 7.19 12.28 2.39
C PRO A 92 7.00 13.07 1.09
N LEU A 93 7.48 12.57 -0.06
CA LEU A 93 7.24 13.19 -1.35
C LEU A 93 5.74 13.44 -1.61
N GLY A 94 4.88 12.44 -1.41
CA GLY A 94 3.44 12.64 -1.61
C GLY A 94 2.77 13.48 -0.53
N LEU A 95 3.29 13.47 0.71
CA LEU A 95 2.89 14.43 1.76
C LEU A 95 3.12 15.86 1.26
N TRP A 96 4.35 16.22 0.84
CA TRP A 96 4.67 17.58 0.42
C TRP A 96 3.90 18.01 -0.83
N ARG A 97 3.75 17.11 -1.81
CA ARG A 97 2.90 17.34 -2.98
C ARG A 97 1.46 17.68 -2.57
N SER A 98 0.90 16.93 -1.63
CA SER A 98 -0.48 17.15 -1.16
C SER A 98 -0.64 18.44 -0.38
N LEU A 99 0.28 18.72 0.54
CA LEU A 99 0.24 19.95 1.33
C LEU A 99 0.38 21.19 0.45
N LEU A 100 1.35 21.21 -0.47
CA LEU A 100 1.53 22.33 -1.41
C LEU A 100 0.35 22.48 -2.36
N HIS A 101 -0.24 21.37 -2.82
CA HIS A 101 -1.47 21.42 -3.62
C HIS A 101 -2.61 22.11 -2.85
N GLN A 102 -2.78 21.80 -1.56
CA GLN A 102 -3.78 22.44 -0.69
C GLN A 102 -3.46 23.91 -0.40
N VAL A 103 -2.21 24.25 -0.12
CA VAL A 103 -1.77 25.64 0.08
C VAL A 103 -1.98 26.46 -1.19
N LEU A 104 -1.60 25.95 -2.36
CA LEU A 104 -1.74 26.65 -3.64
C LEU A 104 -3.22 26.87 -4.00
N ARG A 105 -4.10 25.93 -3.63
CA ARG A 105 -5.54 26.06 -3.83
C ARG A 105 -6.19 27.11 -2.91
N GLN A 106 -5.74 27.20 -1.66
CA GLN A 106 -6.39 28.03 -0.63
C GLN A 106 -5.70 29.39 -0.38
N ALA A 107 -4.41 29.49 -0.67
CA ALA A 107 -3.55 30.65 -0.44
C ALA A 107 -2.48 30.79 -1.56
N PRO A 108 -2.90 30.97 -2.83
CA PRO A 108 -1.98 30.95 -3.97
C PRO A 108 -0.85 31.98 -3.89
N GLY A 109 -1.12 33.16 -3.31
CA GLY A 109 -0.12 34.22 -3.15
C GLY A 109 1.08 33.84 -2.26
N ALA A 110 0.98 32.78 -1.46
CA ALA A 110 2.10 32.29 -0.66
C ALA A 110 3.09 31.40 -1.45
N LEU A 111 2.72 30.95 -2.66
CA LEU A 111 3.47 29.99 -3.46
C LEU A 111 3.84 30.53 -4.85
N GLN A 112 4.02 31.84 -4.98
CA GLN A 112 4.43 32.44 -6.26
C GLN A 112 5.79 31.90 -6.74
N ASP A 113 6.73 31.70 -5.82
CA ASP A 113 8.03 31.07 -6.05
C ASP A 113 7.92 29.67 -6.66
N LEU A 114 7.00 28.84 -6.15
CA LEU A 114 6.75 27.51 -6.70
C LEU A 114 6.14 27.58 -8.11
N VAL A 115 5.25 28.55 -8.36
CA VAL A 115 4.63 28.75 -9.67
C VAL A 115 5.66 29.22 -10.70
N ASP A 116 6.56 30.12 -10.31
CA ASP A 116 7.61 30.65 -11.18
C ASP A 116 8.63 29.55 -11.55
N GLU A 117 9.01 28.70 -10.59
CA GLU A 117 9.88 27.54 -10.84
C GLU A 117 9.22 26.52 -11.77
N PHE A 118 7.93 26.22 -11.53
CA PHE A 118 7.14 25.36 -12.40
C PHE A 118 7.14 25.85 -13.86
N GLU A 119 6.92 27.16 -14.07
CA GLU A 119 6.94 27.75 -15.41
C GLU A 119 8.32 27.69 -16.07
N THR A 120 9.38 27.84 -15.27
CA THR A 120 10.76 27.72 -15.74
C THR A 120 11.06 26.30 -16.21
N LYS A 121 10.79 25.29 -15.37
CA LYS A 121 10.97 23.87 -15.72
C LYS A 121 10.11 23.46 -16.91
N ARG A 122 8.88 23.96 -16.99
CA ARG A 122 7.99 23.70 -18.13
C ARG A 122 8.56 24.21 -19.46
N LYS A 123 9.22 25.37 -19.45
CA LYS A 123 9.83 25.96 -20.64
C LYS A 123 11.17 25.32 -21.02
N GLN A 124 11.96 24.92 -20.02
CA GLN A 124 13.33 24.43 -20.24
C GLN A 124 13.41 22.92 -20.44
N ILE A 125 12.65 22.15 -19.68
CA ILE A 125 12.75 20.69 -19.63
C ILE A 125 11.60 20.03 -20.39
N GLY A 126 10.38 20.56 -20.20
CA GLY A 126 9.19 20.06 -20.87
C GLY A 126 8.03 19.76 -19.92
N LYS A 127 7.24 18.75 -20.25
CA LYS A 127 5.99 18.42 -19.56
C LYS A 127 6.23 17.80 -18.17
N PRO A 128 5.53 18.28 -17.13
CA PRO A 128 5.60 17.70 -15.80
C PRO A 128 4.99 16.30 -15.77
N GLY A 129 5.67 15.35 -15.12
CA GLY A 129 5.25 13.95 -15.00
C GLY A 129 5.58 13.08 -16.23
N GLU A 130 6.12 13.67 -17.29
CA GLU A 130 6.67 12.96 -18.45
C GLU A 130 8.18 13.23 -18.52
N ASP A 131 8.56 14.49 -18.75
CA ASP A 131 9.96 14.89 -18.97
C ASP A 131 10.70 15.17 -17.64
N TRP A 132 9.98 15.49 -16.57
CA TRP A 132 10.56 15.73 -15.24
C TRP A 132 9.56 15.51 -14.11
N HIS A 133 10.08 15.28 -12.91
CA HIS A 133 9.31 15.03 -11.69
C HIS A 133 9.75 15.95 -10.54
N TRP A 134 8.83 16.26 -9.63
CA TRP A 134 9.15 17.03 -8.42
C TRP A 134 9.99 16.20 -7.45
N HIS A 135 11.03 16.81 -6.88
CA HIS A 135 11.85 16.19 -5.84
C HIS A 135 11.39 16.58 -4.43
N GLU A 136 11.63 15.70 -3.47
CA GLU A 136 11.19 15.87 -2.07
C GLU A 136 11.75 17.14 -1.42
N GLU A 137 13.08 17.35 -1.51
CA GLU A 137 13.77 18.50 -0.90
C GLU A 137 13.30 19.85 -1.46
N GLU A 138 13.06 19.89 -2.77
CA GLU A 138 12.54 21.07 -3.46
C GLU A 138 11.15 21.45 -2.93
N LEU A 139 10.25 20.47 -2.82
CA LEU A 139 8.90 20.70 -2.30
C LEU A 139 8.93 21.09 -0.82
N LEU A 140 9.79 20.46 -0.01
CA LEU A 140 9.99 20.84 1.38
C LEU A 140 10.44 22.31 1.51
N SER A 141 11.38 22.75 0.66
CA SER A 141 11.85 24.13 0.62
C SER A 141 10.71 25.12 0.34
N PHE A 142 9.88 24.84 -0.68
CA PHE A 142 8.70 25.67 -0.99
C PHE A 142 7.67 25.67 0.13
N PHE A 143 7.45 24.53 0.80
CA PHE A 143 6.54 24.48 1.93
C PHE A 143 7.03 25.38 3.08
N ASN A 144 8.31 25.27 3.42
CA ASN A 144 8.97 26.09 4.45
C ASN A 144 8.92 27.59 4.11
N SER A 145 9.13 27.97 2.85
CA SER A 145 9.07 29.39 2.43
C SER A 145 7.64 29.94 2.44
N SER A 146 6.64 29.09 2.15
CA SER A 146 5.24 29.49 2.04
C SER A 146 4.57 29.74 3.39
N LEU A 147 4.93 28.94 4.41
CA LEU A 147 4.21 28.94 5.68
C LEU A 147 4.28 30.30 6.42
N PRO A 148 5.44 30.98 6.53
CA PRO A 148 5.50 32.33 7.10
C PRO A 148 4.66 33.35 6.32
N LYS A 149 4.54 33.19 4.98
CA LYS A 149 3.72 34.08 4.14
C LYS A 149 2.23 33.87 4.44
N VAL A 150 1.79 32.63 4.61
CA VAL A 150 0.41 32.29 4.99
C VAL A 150 0.07 32.84 6.37
N LEU A 151 0.95 32.63 7.36
CA LEU A 151 0.74 33.01 8.76
C LEU A 151 0.62 34.52 8.99
N LYS A 152 1.07 35.36 8.03
CA LYS A 152 0.76 36.80 8.05
C LYS A 152 -0.71 37.12 7.86
N THR A 153 -1.47 36.20 7.26
CA THR A 153 -2.85 36.43 6.81
C THR A 153 -3.87 35.57 7.52
N ARG A 154 -3.49 34.37 7.98
CA ARG A 154 -4.40 33.39 8.59
C ARG A 154 -3.67 32.36 9.44
N PRO A 155 -4.30 31.81 10.49
CA PRO A 155 -3.75 30.71 11.26
C PRO A 155 -3.73 29.41 10.43
N VAL A 156 -2.81 28.50 10.74
CA VAL A 156 -2.62 27.23 10.04
C VAL A 156 -2.82 26.04 10.98
N TRP A 157 -3.64 25.08 10.52
CA TRP A 157 -3.84 23.78 11.16
C TRP A 157 -3.38 22.69 10.20
N LEU A 158 -2.50 21.81 10.67
CA LEU A 158 -1.97 20.69 9.90
C LEU A 158 -2.28 19.38 10.60
N PHE A 159 -3.01 18.50 9.94
CA PHE A 159 -3.40 17.18 10.45
C PHE A 159 -2.72 16.08 9.64
N ILE A 160 -1.91 15.23 10.28
CA ILE A 160 -1.18 14.15 9.63
C ILE A 160 -1.53 12.81 10.27
N ASP A 161 -2.23 11.94 9.54
CA ASP A 161 -2.60 10.64 10.07
C ASP A 161 -1.59 9.55 9.72
N ALA A 162 -1.41 8.61 10.65
CA ALA A 162 -0.65 7.37 10.50
C ALA A 162 0.81 7.61 10.07
N LEU A 163 1.49 8.52 10.76
CA LEU A 163 2.87 8.92 10.43
C LEU A 163 3.84 7.72 10.39
N ASP A 164 3.61 6.68 11.21
CA ASP A 164 4.38 5.44 11.21
C ASP A 164 4.34 4.69 9.87
N GLU A 165 3.30 4.89 9.05
CA GLU A 165 3.12 4.17 7.78
C GLU A 165 4.11 4.63 6.69
N CYS A 166 4.85 5.73 6.88
CA CYS A 166 5.94 6.12 5.99
C CYS A 166 7.30 5.46 6.31
N GLY A 167 7.37 4.69 7.39
CA GLY A 167 8.58 4.03 7.87
C GLY A 167 9.29 4.80 8.99
N ASN A 168 10.06 4.07 9.82
CA ASN A 168 10.65 4.59 11.07
C ASN A 168 11.45 5.89 10.86
N GLU A 169 12.47 5.79 10.01
CA GLU A 169 13.47 6.84 9.80
C GLU A 169 12.81 8.09 9.22
N LYS A 170 11.89 7.89 8.27
CA LYS A 170 11.14 8.98 7.63
C LYS A 170 10.18 9.66 8.62
N ALA A 171 9.52 8.88 9.48
CA ALA A 171 8.63 9.42 10.51
C ALA A 171 9.40 10.28 11.53
N VAL A 172 10.54 9.80 12.04
CA VAL A 172 11.41 10.58 12.94
C VAL A 172 11.86 11.88 12.27
N ARG A 173 12.38 11.78 11.03
CA ARG A 173 12.82 12.92 10.23
C ARG A 173 11.71 13.95 10.03
N LEU A 174 10.48 13.52 9.72
CA LEU A 174 9.33 14.42 9.55
C LEU A 174 8.98 15.16 10.84
N VAL A 175 9.02 14.49 11.99
CA VAL A 175 8.79 15.14 13.29
C VAL A 175 9.87 16.19 13.58
N GLU A 176 11.13 15.90 13.29
CA GLU A 176 12.23 16.86 13.42
C GLU A 176 12.07 18.08 12.51
N ILE A 177 11.64 17.85 11.26
CA ILE A 177 11.30 18.92 10.32
C ILE A 177 10.18 19.80 10.90
N PHE A 178 9.09 19.23 11.40
CA PHE A 178 7.99 20.00 11.99
C PHE A 178 8.41 20.78 13.23
N LYS A 179 9.27 20.21 14.09
CA LYS A 179 9.83 20.92 15.24
C LYS A 179 10.70 22.10 14.80
N SER A 180 11.58 21.89 13.84
CA SER A 180 12.45 22.94 13.28
C SER A 180 11.62 24.07 12.66
N LEU A 181 10.57 23.71 11.92
CA LEU A 181 9.62 24.63 11.33
C LEU A 181 8.87 25.44 12.39
N LEU A 182 8.35 24.84 13.46
CA LEU A 182 7.67 25.59 14.53
C LEU A 182 8.62 26.54 15.29
N LYS A 183 9.89 26.15 15.46
CA LYS A 183 10.93 26.97 16.09
C LYS A 183 11.35 28.16 15.23
N SER A 184 11.45 27.99 13.91
CA SER A 184 11.91 29.04 12.98
C SER A 184 10.88 30.12 12.70
N LEU A 185 9.59 29.88 13.02
CA LEU A 185 8.55 30.87 12.83
C LEU A 185 8.77 32.13 13.70
N PRO A 186 8.48 33.36 13.20
CA PRO A 186 8.71 34.60 13.93
C PRO A 186 7.69 34.81 15.05
N SER A 187 8.14 35.03 16.29
CA SER A 187 7.29 35.26 17.48
C SER A 187 6.48 36.55 17.31
N GLN A 188 5.26 36.46 16.79
CA GLN A 188 4.38 37.63 16.64
C GLN A 188 3.25 37.57 17.66
N SER A 189 3.01 38.70 18.33
CA SER A 189 2.01 38.92 19.38
C SER A 189 0.56 39.02 18.87
N VAL A 190 0.28 38.58 17.64
CA VAL A 190 -1.02 38.73 16.98
C VAL A 190 -1.63 37.35 16.71
N ARG A 191 -2.94 37.20 16.98
CA ARG A 191 -3.76 35.97 16.79
C ARG A 191 -3.67 35.31 15.40
N LEU A 192 -3.05 35.95 14.41
CA LEU A 192 -2.90 35.47 13.03
C LEU A 192 -1.69 34.55 12.83
N GLY A 193 -0.66 34.64 13.68
CA GLY A 193 0.60 33.89 13.53
C GLY A 193 0.60 32.46 14.10
N GLN A 194 -0.58 31.87 14.29
CA GLN A 194 -0.72 30.59 14.99
C GLN A 194 -0.56 29.40 14.04
N CYS A 195 0.34 28.48 14.37
CA CYS A 195 0.60 27.26 13.60
C CYS A 195 0.51 26.03 14.51
N ARG A 196 -0.46 25.17 14.23
CA ARG A 196 -0.74 23.97 15.03
C ARG A 196 -0.65 22.74 14.18
N ILE A 197 0.19 21.80 14.60
CA ILE A 197 0.40 20.54 13.90
C ILE A 197 -0.08 19.42 14.82
N CYS A 198 -0.99 18.59 14.33
CA CYS A 198 -1.46 17.39 15.00
C CYS A 198 -1.12 16.20 14.12
N PHE A 199 -0.52 15.17 14.71
CA PHE A 199 -0.30 13.92 14.01
C PHE A 199 -0.67 12.70 14.85
N SER A 200 -1.03 11.62 14.16
CA SER A 200 -1.29 10.33 14.78
C SER A 200 -0.18 9.34 14.45
N CYS A 201 0.19 8.50 15.42
CA CYS A 201 1.23 7.47 15.23
C CYS A 201 1.03 6.33 16.24
N ARG A 202 1.67 5.18 16.03
CA ARG A 202 1.84 4.17 17.09
C ARG A 202 2.74 4.71 18.22
N HIS A 203 2.97 3.89 19.26
CA HIS A 203 3.98 4.19 20.31
C HIS A 203 5.42 4.28 19.77
N TYR A 204 5.61 3.95 18.51
CA TYR A 204 6.86 4.04 17.77
C TYR A 204 6.64 4.94 16.53
N PRO A 205 7.68 5.65 16.03
CA PRO A 205 8.98 5.86 16.66
C PRO A 205 8.90 6.46 18.07
N ILE A 206 9.89 6.17 18.91
CA ILE A 206 10.05 6.88 20.18
C ILE A 206 10.56 8.28 19.83
N LEU A 207 9.71 9.28 20.04
CA LEU A 207 10.01 10.67 19.74
C LEU A 207 10.48 11.36 21.02
N ASP A 208 11.62 12.06 20.97
CA ASP A 208 12.02 12.96 22.06
C ASP A 208 11.00 14.09 22.17
N LEU A 209 10.28 14.20 23.28
CA LEU A 209 9.09 15.05 23.34
C LEU A 209 9.41 16.55 23.45
N GLY A 210 10.55 16.96 24.00
CA GLY A 210 10.85 18.38 24.21
C GLY A 210 9.74 19.17 24.95
N GLU A 211 9.89 20.49 25.06
CA GLU A 211 8.99 21.32 25.91
C GLU A 211 7.67 21.74 25.24
N SER A 212 7.55 21.63 23.90
CA SER A 212 6.42 22.18 23.13
C SER A 212 5.51 21.13 22.48
N MET A 213 5.57 19.88 22.97
CA MET A 213 4.83 18.75 22.42
C MET A 213 3.77 18.26 23.41
N PHE A 214 2.52 18.19 22.94
CA PHE A 214 1.40 17.66 23.67
C PHE A 214 1.19 16.20 23.29
N GLU A 215 0.77 15.38 24.25
CA GLU A 215 0.56 13.96 24.02
C GLU A 215 -0.84 13.54 24.50
N ILE A 216 -1.50 12.72 23.69
CA ILE A 216 -2.76 12.04 24.03
C ILE A 216 -2.59 10.57 23.69
N CYS A 217 -2.80 9.70 24.68
CA CYS A 217 -2.79 8.26 24.49
C CYS A 217 -4.23 7.77 24.26
N ALA A 218 -4.56 7.41 23.02
CA ALA A 218 -5.94 7.10 22.63
C ALA A 218 -6.57 5.96 23.45
N GLU A 219 -5.84 4.87 23.69
CA GLU A 219 -6.33 3.74 24.49
C GLU A 219 -6.50 4.02 25.99
N ALA A 220 -5.94 5.11 26.51
CA ALA A 220 -6.16 5.49 27.91
C ALA A 220 -7.51 6.22 28.09
N GLU A 221 -8.00 6.88 27.05
CA GLU A 221 -9.14 7.81 27.12
C GLU A 221 -10.39 7.27 26.40
N ASN A 222 -10.26 6.31 25.48
CA ASN A 222 -11.35 5.86 24.60
C ASN A 222 -12.32 4.83 25.24
N GLN A 223 -12.25 4.58 26.55
CA GLN A 223 -13.13 3.59 27.20
C GLN A 223 -14.62 3.97 27.05
N GLY A 224 -14.94 5.26 27.15
CA GLY A 224 -16.30 5.76 26.91
C GLY A 224 -16.79 5.48 25.48
N ASP A 225 -15.94 5.74 24.48
CA ASP A 225 -16.26 5.46 23.07
C ASP A 225 -16.54 3.97 22.82
N ILE A 226 -15.73 3.09 23.43
CA ILE A 226 -15.93 1.64 23.34
C ILE A 226 -17.25 1.26 23.97
N SER A 227 -17.56 1.77 25.18
CA SER A 227 -18.83 1.49 25.86
C SER A 227 -20.02 1.90 25.00
N THR A 228 -20.01 3.12 24.46
CA THR A 228 -21.08 3.64 23.61
C THR A 228 -21.30 2.78 22.37
N PHE A 229 -20.22 2.35 21.72
CA PHE A 229 -20.29 1.44 20.57
C PHE A 229 -20.84 0.07 20.93
N VAL A 230 -20.33 -0.56 22.00
CA VAL A 230 -20.74 -1.90 22.44
C VAL A 230 -22.22 -1.89 22.86
N ASP A 231 -22.64 -0.87 23.62
CA ASP A 231 -24.02 -0.73 24.08
C ASP A 231 -25.01 -0.55 22.92
N ASP A 232 -24.64 0.22 21.90
CA ASP A 232 -25.48 0.39 20.70
C ASP A 232 -25.61 -0.93 19.91
N GLN A 233 -24.47 -1.56 19.60
CA GLN A 233 -24.46 -2.79 18.80
C GLN A 233 -25.17 -3.95 19.50
N LEU A 234 -25.15 -3.97 20.84
CA LEU A 234 -25.83 -4.95 21.67
C LEU A 234 -27.15 -4.42 22.24
N ALA A 235 -27.72 -3.32 21.74
CA ALA A 235 -28.98 -2.77 22.29
C ALA A 235 -30.15 -3.76 22.18
N GLY A 236 -30.25 -4.50 21.07
CA GLY A 236 -31.25 -5.56 20.89
C GLY A 236 -31.02 -6.76 21.82
N PHE A 237 -29.76 -7.09 22.07
CA PHE A 237 -29.32 -8.13 23.01
C PHE A 237 -29.64 -7.77 24.47
N ARG A 238 -29.39 -6.52 24.85
CA ARG A 238 -29.61 -5.96 26.19
C ARG A 238 -31.08 -5.80 26.53
N LYS A 239 -31.94 -5.50 25.55
CA LYS A 239 -33.41 -5.47 25.76
C LYS A 239 -33.97 -6.86 26.09
N ARG A 240 -33.34 -7.92 25.62
CA ARG A 240 -33.76 -9.31 25.84
C ARG A 240 -33.13 -9.93 27.09
N THR A 241 -32.03 -9.36 27.58
CA THR A 241 -31.20 -9.96 28.64
C THR A 241 -30.64 -8.90 29.59
N SER A 242 -30.75 -9.10 30.90
CA SER A 242 -30.02 -8.32 31.93
C SER A 242 -28.56 -8.75 32.01
N SER A 243 -27.87 -8.86 30.87
CA SER A 243 -26.53 -9.44 30.76
C SER A 243 -25.42 -8.44 31.12
N THR A 244 -24.36 -8.96 31.74
CA THR A 244 -23.15 -8.18 32.10
C THR A 244 -22.16 -8.03 30.93
N ILE A 245 -22.48 -8.66 29.79
CA ILE A 245 -21.63 -8.79 28.61
C ILE A 245 -21.13 -7.45 28.05
N PRO A 246 -21.96 -6.39 27.88
CA PRO A 246 -21.46 -5.10 27.35
C PRO A 246 -20.35 -4.48 28.22
N ALA A 247 -20.52 -4.52 29.55
CA ALA A 247 -19.54 -4.02 30.50
C ALA A 247 -18.25 -4.87 30.45
N LEU A 248 -18.40 -6.20 30.42
CA LEU A 248 -17.29 -7.13 30.32
C LEU A 248 -16.45 -6.89 29.06
N ILE A 249 -17.09 -6.73 27.89
CA ILE A 249 -16.39 -6.43 26.63
C ILE A 249 -15.64 -5.11 26.73
N THR A 250 -16.28 -4.08 27.27
CA THR A 250 -15.70 -2.74 27.42
C THR A 250 -14.45 -2.77 28.31
N GLU A 251 -14.52 -3.46 29.45
CA GLU A 251 -13.39 -3.63 30.37
C GLU A 251 -12.26 -4.43 29.70
N ARG A 252 -12.59 -5.58 29.09
CA ARG A 252 -11.60 -6.47 28.48
C ARG A 252 -10.91 -5.87 27.26
N ALA A 253 -11.57 -4.97 26.53
CA ALA A 253 -11.02 -4.32 25.35
C ALA A 253 -9.74 -3.52 25.66
N SER A 254 -9.57 -3.04 26.91
CA SER A 254 -8.33 -2.35 27.36
C SER A 254 -7.86 -1.26 26.38
N GLY A 255 -8.83 -0.49 25.89
CA GLY A 255 -8.63 0.62 24.94
C GLY A 255 -8.36 0.22 23.48
N VAL A 256 -8.44 -1.06 23.13
CA VAL A 256 -8.33 -1.55 21.75
C VAL A 256 -9.73 -1.66 21.13
N PHE A 257 -10.19 -0.60 20.47
CA PHE A 257 -11.52 -0.53 19.86
C PHE A 257 -11.77 -1.66 18.85
N MET A 258 -10.74 -2.04 18.07
CA MET A 258 -10.81 -3.17 17.14
C MET A 258 -11.13 -4.50 17.83
N TRP A 259 -10.60 -4.72 19.03
CA TRP A 259 -10.89 -5.91 19.83
C TRP A 259 -12.38 -5.95 20.20
N ALA A 260 -12.92 -4.84 20.72
CA ALA A 260 -14.33 -4.75 21.07
C ALA A 260 -15.24 -5.05 19.88
N ARG A 261 -14.90 -4.49 18.70
CA ARG A 261 -15.66 -4.74 17.46
C ARG A 261 -15.66 -6.21 17.03
N LEU A 262 -14.53 -6.91 17.15
CA LEU A 262 -14.43 -8.32 16.81
C LEU A 262 -15.22 -9.20 17.78
N VAL A 263 -15.10 -8.91 19.08
CA VAL A 263 -15.80 -9.67 20.13
C VAL A 263 -17.31 -9.44 20.09
N VAL A 264 -17.77 -8.21 19.86
CA VAL A 264 -19.21 -7.93 19.66
C VAL A 264 -19.77 -8.76 18.50
N LYS A 265 -19.06 -8.85 17.37
CA LYS A 265 -19.48 -9.69 16.25
C LYS A 265 -19.58 -11.16 16.66
N GLN A 266 -18.57 -11.69 17.35
CA GLN A 266 -18.55 -13.07 17.83
C GLN A 266 -19.69 -13.36 18.80
N VAL A 267 -20.02 -12.41 19.69
CA VAL A 267 -21.15 -12.53 20.62
C VAL A 267 -22.48 -12.59 19.87
N LEU A 268 -22.67 -11.72 18.86
CA LEU A 268 -23.86 -11.74 18.01
C LEU A 268 -23.98 -13.03 17.19
N ASP A 269 -22.86 -13.60 16.73
CA ASP A 269 -22.83 -14.91 16.05
C ASP A 269 -23.25 -16.03 17.00
N LEU A 270 -22.69 -16.09 18.21
CA LEU A 270 -23.03 -17.08 19.25
C LEU A 270 -24.48 -16.98 19.73
N GLU A 271 -25.03 -15.76 19.82
CA GLU A 271 -26.44 -15.54 20.13
C GLU A 271 -27.32 -16.13 19.03
N ARG A 272 -27.00 -15.89 17.76
CA ARG A 272 -27.73 -16.45 16.61
C ARG A 272 -27.70 -17.99 16.59
N GLU A 273 -26.62 -18.59 17.08
CA GLU A 273 -26.47 -20.04 17.25
C GLU A 273 -27.23 -20.60 18.47
N GLY A 274 -27.84 -19.74 19.29
CA GLY A 274 -28.61 -20.16 20.46
C GLY A 274 -27.75 -20.55 21.67
N VAL A 275 -26.50 -20.09 21.74
CA VAL A 275 -25.59 -20.39 22.84
C VAL A 275 -26.05 -19.68 24.13
N ALA A 276 -26.06 -20.40 25.25
CA ALA A 276 -26.48 -19.86 26.55
C ALA A 276 -25.56 -18.71 27.03
N LEU A 277 -26.16 -17.68 27.64
CA LEU A 277 -25.46 -16.45 28.06
C LEU A 277 -24.23 -16.70 28.95
N LYS A 278 -24.34 -17.58 29.95
CA LYS A 278 -23.20 -17.93 30.83
C LYS A 278 -22.02 -18.53 30.06
N LYS A 279 -22.31 -19.27 28.98
CA LYS A 279 -21.28 -19.84 28.11
C LYS A 279 -20.65 -18.75 27.25
N ILE A 280 -21.42 -17.78 26.78
CA ILE A 280 -20.91 -16.60 26.07
C ILE A 280 -19.99 -15.77 26.99
N GLU A 281 -20.41 -15.47 28.22
CA GLU A 281 -19.57 -14.79 29.22
C GLU A 281 -18.26 -15.54 29.48
N GLY A 282 -18.34 -16.87 29.67
CA GLY A 282 -17.16 -17.72 29.82
C GLY A 282 -16.22 -17.69 28.61
N ILE A 283 -16.76 -17.66 27.38
CA ILE A 283 -15.97 -17.50 26.15
C ILE A 283 -15.24 -16.15 26.17
N ILE A 284 -15.93 -15.04 26.48
CA ILE A 284 -15.33 -13.70 26.52
C ILE A 284 -14.18 -13.63 27.54
N HIS A 285 -14.30 -14.31 28.69
CA HIS A 285 -13.20 -14.40 29.67
C HIS A 285 -11.96 -15.13 29.12
N PHE A 286 -12.14 -16.09 28.22
CA PHE A 286 -11.03 -16.82 27.60
C PHE A 286 -10.42 -16.09 26.39
N ILE A 287 -11.09 -15.08 25.85
CA ILE A 287 -10.55 -14.27 24.76
C ILE A 287 -9.35 -13.46 25.27
N PRO A 288 -8.17 -13.57 24.65
CA PRO A 288 -7.00 -12.78 25.00
C PRO A 288 -7.28 -11.30 24.77
N ALA A 289 -6.91 -10.44 25.73
CA ALA A 289 -7.02 -8.98 25.58
C ALA A 289 -6.03 -8.42 24.52
N ASP A 290 -4.97 -9.16 24.23
CA ASP A 290 -4.01 -8.83 23.19
C ASP A 290 -4.57 -9.15 21.79
N LEU A 291 -4.50 -8.16 20.89
CA LEU A 291 -5.12 -8.24 19.57
C LEU A 291 -4.46 -9.30 18.67
N ASP A 292 -3.14 -9.46 18.76
CA ASP A 292 -2.42 -10.47 17.98
C ASP A 292 -2.75 -11.88 18.46
N LYS A 293 -2.86 -12.09 19.78
CA LYS A 293 -3.32 -13.37 20.33
C LYS A 293 -4.77 -13.69 19.91
N LEU A 294 -5.65 -12.69 19.85
CA LEU A 294 -7.00 -12.84 19.31
C LEU A 294 -6.95 -13.26 17.82
N TYR A 295 -6.13 -12.60 17.00
CA TYR A 295 -5.97 -12.99 15.60
C TYR A 295 -5.43 -14.42 15.44
N ARG A 296 -4.48 -14.86 16.27
CA ARG A 296 -4.00 -16.26 16.28
C ARG A 296 -5.11 -17.26 16.59
N GLN A 297 -6.03 -16.92 17.50
CA GLN A 297 -7.19 -17.78 17.76
C GLN A 297 -8.11 -17.87 16.54
N LEU A 298 -8.34 -16.76 15.83
CA LEU A 298 -9.15 -16.76 14.60
C LEU A 298 -8.51 -17.58 13.49
N ILE A 299 -7.19 -17.48 13.31
CA ILE A 299 -6.43 -18.27 12.32
C ILE A 299 -6.64 -19.78 12.49
N ARG A 300 -6.73 -20.29 13.73
CA ARG A 300 -6.93 -21.74 13.98
C ARG A 300 -8.22 -22.30 13.37
N SER A 301 -9.19 -21.44 13.09
CA SER A 301 -10.47 -21.80 12.47
C SER A 301 -10.48 -21.64 10.95
N MET A 302 -9.41 -21.14 10.36
CA MET A 302 -9.33 -20.86 8.92
C MET A 302 -9.17 -22.15 8.10
N LYS A 303 -9.75 -22.13 6.90
CA LYS A 303 -9.67 -23.24 5.93
C LYS A 303 -8.36 -23.13 5.13
N PRO A 304 -7.89 -24.19 4.46
CA PRO A 304 -6.71 -24.11 3.58
C PRO A 304 -6.80 -22.99 2.52
N ALA A 305 -7.97 -22.82 1.90
CA ALA A 305 -8.23 -21.75 0.94
C ALA A 305 -8.07 -20.33 1.54
N SER A 306 -8.18 -20.17 2.86
CA SER A 306 -7.94 -18.89 3.54
C SER A 306 -6.50 -18.42 3.34
N GLN A 307 -5.52 -19.31 3.33
CA GLN A 307 -4.11 -18.93 3.16
C GLN A 307 -3.90 -18.18 1.84
N LYS A 308 -4.45 -18.71 0.74
CA LYS A 308 -4.39 -18.09 -0.58
C LYS A 308 -5.07 -16.73 -0.63
N LEU A 309 -6.26 -16.61 -0.03
CA LEU A 309 -6.96 -15.33 0.10
C LEU A 309 -6.11 -14.31 0.85
N ILE A 310 -5.55 -14.69 2.00
CA ILE A 310 -4.71 -13.81 2.82
C ILE A 310 -3.45 -13.39 2.06
N GLN A 311 -2.81 -14.30 1.32
CA GLN A 311 -1.65 -13.98 0.49
C GLN A 311 -1.99 -12.92 -0.56
N TRP A 312 -3.11 -13.06 -1.27
CA TRP A 312 -3.57 -12.05 -2.24
C TRP A 312 -3.81 -10.69 -1.57
N ILE A 313 -4.47 -10.64 -0.42
CA ILE A 313 -4.72 -9.37 0.28
C ILE A 313 -3.41 -8.74 0.81
N CYS A 314 -2.44 -9.56 1.24
CA CYS A 314 -1.17 -9.07 1.79
C CYS A 314 -0.20 -8.55 0.72
N PHE A 315 -0.03 -9.32 -0.36
CA PHE A 315 1.11 -9.20 -1.27
C PHE A 315 0.76 -8.77 -2.68
N ALA A 316 -0.52 -8.61 -3.02
CA ALA A 316 -0.89 -8.01 -4.29
C ALA A 316 -0.27 -6.61 -4.43
N THR A 317 0.17 -6.25 -5.64
CA THR A 317 0.79 -4.96 -5.96
C THR A 317 -0.16 -3.79 -5.73
N ARG A 318 -1.46 -4.06 -5.77
CA ARG A 318 -2.57 -3.21 -5.35
C ARG A 318 -3.75 -4.07 -4.86
N PRO A 319 -4.70 -3.50 -4.11
CA PRO A 319 -5.95 -4.20 -3.79
C PRO A 319 -6.64 -4.71 -5.07
N LEU A 320 -7.04 -6.00 -5.05
CA LEU A 320 -7.79 -6.62 -6.14
C LEU A 320 -9.27 -6.27 -6.02
N SER A 321 -9.94 -6.09 -7.16
CA SER A 321 -11.41 -6.05 -7.18
C SER A 321 -12.00 -7.41 -6.82
N ILE A 322 -13.30 -7.48 -6.46
CA ILE A 322 -13.96 -8.77 -6.25
C ILE A 322 -13.83 -9.66 -7.49
N ASP A 323 -14.04 -9.11 -8.69
CA ASP A 323 -14.05 -9.88 -9.92
C ASP A 323 -12.65 -10.36 -10.32
N GLU A 324 -11.61 -9.58 -10.02
CA GLU A 324 -10.22 -10.01 -10.15
C GLU A 324 -9.90 -11.14 -9.17
N LEU A 325 -10.34 -10.98 -7.91
CA LEU A 325 -10.08 -11.97 -6.87
C LEU A 325 -10.77 -13.31 -7.16
N ARG A 326 -11.94 -13.32 -7.82
CA ARG A 326 -12.62 -14.56 -8.23
C ARG A 326 -11.71 -15.44 -9.08
N TRP A 327 -11.10 -14.87 -10.12
CA TRP A 327 -10.13 -15.60 -10.94
C TRP A 327 -8.87 -15.95 -10.16
N ALA A 328 -8.35 -15.02 -9.36
CA ALA A 328 -7.15 -15.21 -8.58
C ALA A 328 -7.26 -16.35 -7.53
N MET A 329 -8.47 -16.60 -7.03
CA MET A 329 -8.76 -17.68 -6.08
C MET A 329 -8.97 -19.04 -6.76
N VAL A 330 -9.58 -19.07 -7.95
CA VAL A 330 -9.89 -20.31 -8.67
C VAL A 330 -8.67 -20.91 -9.36
N ILE A 331 -7.79 -20.06 -9.90
CA ILE A 331 -6.61 -20.53 -10.64
C ILE A 331 -5.56 -20.99 -9.63
N GLU A 332 -5.32 -22.29 -9.58
CA GLU A 332 -4.23 -22.85 -8.78
C GLU A 332 -2.92 -22.86 -9.57
N ALA A 333 -1.81 -22.63 -8.86
CA ALA A 333 -0.47 -22.64 -9.45
C ALA A 333 -0.11 -24.02 -10.03
N ASP A 334 -0.59 -25.10 -9.42
CA ASP A 334 -0.24 -26.49 -9.76
C ASP A 334 -1.40 -27.26 -10.42
N CYS A 335 -2.49 -26.59 -10.80
CA CYS A 335 -3.65 -27.24 -11.42
C CYS A 335 -3.40 -27.67 -12.89
N PRO A 336 -4.10 -28.67 -13.44
CA PRO A 336 -3.96 -29.05 -14.85
C PRO A 336 -4.84 -28.25 -15.84
N HIS A 337 -5.75 -27.39 -15.39
CA HIS A 337 -6.64 -26.64 -16.29
C HIS A 337 -5.86 -25.67 -17.19
N GLN A 338 -6.18 -25.71 -18.48
CA GLN A 338 -5.60 -24.86 -19.54
C GLN A 338 -6.60 -23.85 -20.12
N SER A 339 -7.87 -23.94 -19.72
CA SER A 339 -8.94 -23.05 -20.18
C SER A 339 -9.70 -22.44 -19.00
N LEU A 340 -10.19 -21.21 -19.19
CA LEU A 340 -11.07 -20.54 -18.24
C LEU A 340 -12.36 -21.32 -18.05
N GLN A 341 -12.93 -21.89 -19.11
CA GLN A 341 -14.15 -22.70 -19.01
C GLN A 341 -13.99 -23.92 -18.08
N ALA A 342 -12.82 -24.57 -18.10
CA ALA A 342 -12.53 -25.66 -17.19
C ALA A 342 -12.41 -25.18 -15.73
N CYS A 343 -11.82 -24.00 -15.51
CA CYS A 343 -11.78 -23.35 -14.20
C CYS A 343 -13.18 -22.98 -13.69
N GLU A 344 -14.09 -22.54 -14.56
CA GLU A 344 -15.48 -22.23 -14.18
C GLU A 344 -16.29 -23.48 -13.79
N SER A 345 -15.89 -24.64 -14.31
CA SER A 345 -16.54 -25.92 -14.02
C SER A 345 -15.98 -26.61 -12.76
N ALA A 346 -14.99 -26.01 -12.10
CA ALA A 346 -14.42 -26.55 -10.87
C ALA A 346 -15.35 -26.35 -9.68
N ASP A 347 -15.38 -27.32 -8.76
CA ASP A 347 -16.26 -27.32 -7.57
C ASP A 347 -16.07 -26.08 -6.68
N ASP A 348 -14.86 -25.50 -6.67
CA ASP A 348 -14.50 -24.34 -5.88
C ASP A 348 -14.76 -22.99 -6.60
N TYR A 349 -15.32 -23.01 -7.83
CA TYR A 349 -15.64 -21.80 -8.57
C TYR A 349 -16.78 -21.02 -7.94
N VAL A 350 -16.61 -19.70 -7.83
CA VAL A 350 -17.62 -18.80 -7.28
C VAL A 350 -18.27 -17.98 -8.40
N PRO A 351 -19.57 -18.18 -8.67
CA PRO A 351 -20.22 -17.72 -9.88
C PRO A 351 -20.53 -16.23 -9.90
N ASP A 352 -20.63 -15.58 -8.74
CA ASP A 352 -21.01 -14.17 -8.66
C ASP A 352 -20.29 -13.42 -7.53
N SER A 353 -20.25 -12.09 -7.67
CA SER A 353 -19.53 -11.19 -6.76
C SER A 353 -20.17 -11.13 -5.36
N VAL A 354 -21.46 -11.49 -5.22
CA VAL A 354 -22.16 -11.53 -3.91
C VAL A 354 -21.72 -12.75 -3.12
N GLN A 355 -21.67 -13.92 -3.76
CA GLN A 355 -21.12 -15.14 -3.17
C GLN A 355 -19.64 -14.98 -2.86
N MET A 356 -18.87 -14.35 -3.75
CA MET A 356 -17.46 -14.07 -3.49
C MET A 356 -17.26 -13.18 -2.28
N LYS A 357 -18.08 -12.13 -2.11
CA LYS A 357 -18.05 -11.28 -0.92
C LYS A 357 -18.31 -12.07 0.37
N ARG A 358 -19.28 -12.99 0.35
CA ARG A 358 -19.54 -13.89 1.48
C ARG A 358 -18.36 -14.82 1.73
N GLN A 359 -17.77 -15.38 0.68
CA GLN A 359 -16.61 -16.26 0.79
C GLN A 359 -15.39 -15.53 1.36
N VAL A 360 -15.12 -14.30 0.94
CA VAL A 360 -14.07 -13.43 1.52
C VAL A 360 -14.29 -13.26 3.02
N GLN A 361 -15.53 -12.97 3.45
CA GLN A 361 -15.85 -12.83 4.86
C GLN A 361 -15.69 -14.15 5.63
N THR A 362 -16.11 -15.27 5.06
CA THR A 362 -16.00 -16.60 5.69
C THR A 362 -14.54 -17.05 5.80
N LEU A 363 -13.78 -17.02 4.70
CA LEU A 363 -12.39 -17.46 4.65
C LEU A 363 -11.47 -16.58 5.50
N SER A 364 -11.75 -15.29 5.61
CA SER A 364 -10.97 -14.38 6.47
C SER A 364 -11.45 -14.35 7.93
N CYS A 365 -12.46 -15.13 8.32
CA CYS A 365 -13.11 -15.04 9.63
C CYS A 365 -13.61 -13.61 9.95
N GLY A 366 -14.02 -12.85 8.93
CA GLY A 366 -14.46 -11.46 9.04
C GLY A 366 -13.34 -10.43 9.15
N LEU A 367 -12.07 -10.83 8.99
CA LEU A 367 -10.92 -9.93 9.01
C LEU A 367 -10.71 -9.19 7.69
N ALA A 368 -11.36 -9.62 6.61
CA ALA A 368 -11.41 -8.94 5.32
C ALA A 368 -12.81 -8.46 4.97
N GLU A 369 -12.87 -7.34 4.25
CA GLU A 369 -14.08 -6.75 3.71
C GLU A 369 -13.87 -6.27 2.27
N VAL A 370 -14.98 -5.99 1.61
CA VAL A 370 -14.99 -5.32 0.31
C VAL A 370 -15.30 -3.85 0.55
N SER A 371 -14.42 -2.97 0.08
CA SER A 371 -14.59 -1.53 0.12
C SER A 371 -15.75 -1.05 -0.78
N GLN A 372 -16.11 0.22 -0.68
CA GLN A 372 -17.11 0.83 -1.57
C GLN A 372 -16.68 0.78 -3.04
N ALA A 373 -15.37 0.84 -3.30
CA ALA A 373 -14.78 0.73 -4.63
C ALA A 373 -14.65 -0.71 -5.14
N GLN A 374 -15.37 -1.67 -4.55
CA GLN A 374 -15.31 -3.11 -4.87
C GLN A 374 -13.93 -3.75 -4.70
N ALA A 375 -13.01 -3.12 -3.97
CA ALA A 375 -11.68 -3.66 -3.70
C ALA A 375 -11.67 -4.47 -2.41
N VAL A 376 -10.99 -5.62 -2.43
CA VAL A 376 -10.87 -6.51 -1.28
C VAL A 376 -9.70 -6.08 -0.42
N GLN A 377 -9.96 -5.88 0.88
CA GLN A 377 -8.97 -5.39 1.83
C GLN A 377 -9.24 -5.91 3.24
N PHE A 378 -8.23 -5.91 4.10
CA PHE A 378 -8.48 -6.14 5.53
C PHE A 378 -9.27 -5.00 6.16
N ILE A 379 -10.11 -5.34 7.15
CA ILE A 379 -10.91 -4.38 7.92
C ILE A 379 -10.07 -3.32 8.65
N HIS A 380 -8.78 -3.60 8.88
CA HIS A 380 -7.86 -2.70 9.56
C HIS A 380 -6.39 -3.01 9.23
N GLN A 381 -5.49 -2.03 9.41
CA GLN A 381 -4.05 -2.18 9.14
C GLN A 381 -3.39 -3.24 10.01
N SER A 382 -3.71 -3.29 11.31
CA SER A 382 -3.19 -4.27 12.27
C SER A 382 -3.34 -5.73 11.82
N VAL A 383 -4.40 -6.05 11.07
CA VAL A 383 -4.62 -7.39 10.53
C VAL A 383 -3.53 -7.75 9.51
N LYS A 384 -3.18 -6.81 8.62
CA LYS A 384 -2.13 -7.02 7.62
C LYS A 384 -0.78 -7.20 8.30
N ASP A 385 -0.46 -6.33 9.25
CA ASP A 385 0.81 -6.38 9.99
C ASP A 385 0.94 -7.74 10.68
N PHE A 386 -0.13 -8.17 11.36
CA PHE A 386 -0.19 -9.48 12.00
C PHE A 386 0.08 -10.62 10.99
N PHE A 387 -0.59 -10.64 9.84
CA PHE A 387 -0.40 -11.71 8.84
C PHE A 387 0.99 -11.70 8.22
N VAL A 388 1.53 -10.52 7.89
CA VAL A 388 2.87 -10.39 7.30
C VAL A 388 3.95 -10.80 8.29
N GLU A 389 3.80 -10.44 9.57
CA GLU A 389 4.83 -10.70 10.59
C GLU A 389 4.74 -12.11 11.19
N THR A 390 3.54 -12.60 11.49
CA THR A 390 3.38 -13.84 12.28
C THR A 390 2.25 -14.76 11.83
N GLY A 391 1.19 -14.23 11.22
CA GLY A 391 -0.02 -14.99 10.91
C GLY A 391 0.13 -15.93 9.71
N LEU A 392 0.79 -15.49 8.63
CA LEU A 392 1.03 -16.34 7.46
C LEU A 392 2.01 -17.49 7.76
N PRO A 393 3.12 -17.28 8.50
CA PRO A 393 3.90 -18.39 9.06
C PRO A 393 3.03 -19.38 9.83
N ALA A 394 2.18 -18.90 10.74
CA ALA A 394 1.30 -19.77 11.52
C ALA A 394 0.29 -20.56 10.67
N LEU A 395 -0.10 -20.06 9.49
CA LEU A 395 -0.94 -20.77 8.52
C LEU A 395 -0.16 -21.77 7.67
N GLY A 396 1.11 -21.48 7.35
CA GLY A 396 1.94 -22.21 6.40
C GLY A 396 2.98 -23.16 7.01
N GLY A 397 3.11 -23.23 8.34
CA GLY A 397 4.10 -24.05 9.06
C GLY A 397 5.33 -23.27 9.56
N ASP A 398 6.37 -23.96 10.04
CA ASP A 398 7.56 -23.39 10.70
C ASP A 398 8.53 -22.59 9.79
N ALA A 399 8.01 -21.89 8.77
CA ALA A 399 8.80 -20.99 7.93
C ALA A 399 8.92 -19.59 8.56
N THR A 400 10.02 -18.89 8.31
CA THR A 400 10.14 -17.49 8.72
C THR A 400 9.15 -16.59 7.94
N SER A 401 8.83 -15.41 8.48
CA SER A 401 7.94 -14.42 7.81
C SER A 401 8.44 -14.04 6.42
N ALA A 402 9.76 -13.82 6.29
CA ALA A 402 10.41 -13.52 5.01
C ALA A 402 10.25 -14.67 4.01
N GLU A 403 10.49 -15.92 4.43
CA GLU A 403 10.32 -17.08 3.53
C GLU A 403 8.88 -17.28 3.09
N THR A 404 7.92 -17.02 3.96
CA THR A 404 6.50 -17.14 3.62
C THR A 404 6.07 -16.06 2.63
N ALA A 405 6.57 -14.83 2.78
CA ALA A 405 6.35 -13.75 1.82
C ALA A 405 6.95 -14.08 0.44
N ILE A 406 8.18 -14.60 0.39
CA ILE A 406 8.84 -15.03 -0.85
C ILE A 406 8.02 -16.15 -1.52
N ARG A 407 7.64 -17.19 -0.77
CA ARG A 407 6.80 -18.28 -1.30
C ARG A 407 5.46 -17.77 -1.82
N ALA A 408 4.83 -16.84 -1.12
CA ALA A 408 3.58 -16.24 -1.56
C ALA A 408 3.76 -15.50 -2.89
N HIS A 409 4.75 -14.60 -3.00
CA HIS A 409 5.05 -13.90 -4.25
C HIS A 409 5.33 -14.86 -5.41
N PHE A 410 6.05 -15.96 -5.18
CA PHE A 410 6.28 -16.98 -6.19
C PHE A 410 4.98 -17.61 -6.68
N GLN A 411 4.09 -17.99 -5.76
CA GLN A 411 2.77 -18.54 -6.09
C GLN A 411 1.89 -17.53 -6.83
N LEU A 412 1.88 -16.26 -6.40
CA LEU A 412 1.14 -15.20 -7.09
C LEU A 412 1.65 -15.00 -8.52
N SER A 413 2.97 -15.03 -8.73
CA SER A 413 3.57 -14.94 -10.07
C SER A 413 3.17 -16.13 -10.95
N LYS A 414 3.21 -17.37 -10.43
CA LYS A 414 2.72 -18.57 -11.13
C LYS A 414 1.27 -18.42 -11.57
N ILE A 415 0.38 -18.00 -10.66
CA ILE A 415 -1.05 -17.81 -10.97
C ILE A 415 -1.24 -16.76 -12.08
N CYS A 416 -0.50 -15.65 -12.01
CA CYS A 416 -0.53 -14.63 -13.06
C CYS A 416 -0.12 -15.18 -14.43
N ILE A 417 1.03 -15.87 -14.53
CA ILE A 417 1.52 -16.43 -15.80
C ILE A 417 0.54 -17.47 -16.34
N ARG A 418 -0.03 -18.31 -15.46
CA ARG A 418 -1.04 -19.29 -15.86
C ARG A 418 -2.31 -18.66 -16.41
N TYR A 419 -2.78 -17.58 -15.81
CA TYR A 419 -3.93 -16.86 -16.36
C TYR A 419 -3.63 -16.34 -17.77
N LEU A 420 -2.44 -15.75 -17.99
CA LEU A 420 -2.03 -15.31 -19.34
C LEU A 420 -1.99 -16.45 -20.36
N ALA A 421 -1.66 -17.66 -19.91
CA ALA A 421 -1.53 -18.84 -20.76
C ALA A 421 -2.86 -19.56 -21.06
N MET A 422 -4.01 -19.06 -20.56
CA MET A 422 -5.31 -19.69 -20.81
C MET A 422 -5.71 -19.60 -22.29
N GLU A 423 -6.31 -20.68 -22.81
CA GLU A 423 -6.67 -20.81 -24.22
C GLU A 423 -7.50 -19.64 -24.78
N GLU A 424 -8.49 -19.18 -24.00
CA GLU A 424 -9.39 -18.09 -24.38
C GLU A 424 -8.65 -16.77 -24.55
N ILE A 425 -7.65 -16.50 -23.71
CA ILE A 425 -6.83 -15.29 -23.78
C ILE A 425 -5.93 -15.34 -25.03
N GLY A 426 -5.37 -16.51 -25.35
CA GLY A 426 -4.57 -16.72 -26.55
C GLY A 426 -5.36 -16.47 -27.85
N ARG A 427 -6.62 -16.94 -27.89
CA ARG A 427 -7.51 -16.81 -29.05
C ARG A 427 -8.17 -15.43 -29.18
N SER A 428 -8.27 -14.67 -28.10
CA SER A 428 -8.97 -13.38 -28.12
C SER A 428 -8.18 -12.26 -28.80
N THR A 429 -8.92 -11.40 -29.51
CA THR A 429 -8.46 -10.13 -30.10
C THR A 429 -8.88 -8.90 -29.28
N THR A 430 -9.85 -9.06 -28.36
CA THR A 430 -10.33 -8.01 -27.46
C THR A 430 -10.23 -8.47 -26.01
N TYR A 431 -9.68 -7.62 -25.15
CA TYR A 431 -9.30 -8.03 -23.79
C TYR A 431 -10.15 -7.45 -22.67
N ASN A 432 -11.20 -6.70 -23.00
CA ASN A 432 -12.02 -5.98 -22.02
C ASN A 432 -12.83 -6.92 -21.12
N ASP A 433 -13.12 -8.13 -21.58
CA ASP A 433 -13.93 -9.11 -20.86
C ASP A 433 -13.13 -9.88 -19.78
N PHE A 434 -11.79 -9.77 -19.80
CA PHE A 434 -10.91 -10.46 -18.85
C PHE A 434 -10.52 -9.54 -17.69
N THR A 435 -11.36 -9.52 -16.66
CA THR A 435 -11.22 -8.60 -15.51
C THR A 435 -9.87 -8.69 -14.80
N PHE A 436 -9.27 -9.88 -14.71
CA PHE A 436 -7.98 -10.10 -14.04
C PHE A 436 -6.76 -9.78 -14.93
N LEU A 437 -6.94 -9.64 -16.24
CA LEU A 437 -5.84 -9.59 -17.19
C LEU A 437 -4.96 -8.35 -17.02
N ARG A 438 -5.56 -7.20 -16.69
CA ARG A 438 -4.81 -5.95 -16.46
C ARG A 438 -3.86 -6.07 -15.27
N TYR A 439 -4.34 -6.64 -14.16
CA TYR A 439 -3.51 -6.88 -12.98
C TYR A 439 -2.35 -7.82 -13.32
N VAL A 440 -2.69 -8.97 -13.90
CA VAL A 440 -1.74 -10.01 -14.26
C VAL A 440 -0.65 -9.50 -15.18
N THR A 441 -1.01 -8.77 -16.24
CA THR A 441 -0.10 -8.24 -17.25
C THR A 441 0.95 -7.30 -16.66
N THR A 442 0.60 -6.55 -15.61
CA THR A 442 1.46 -5.53 -15.00
C THR A 442 2.16 -5.99 -13.72
N SER A 443 1.70 -7.06 -13.07
CA SER A 443 2.12 -7.42 -11.71
C SER A 443 2.96 -8.70 -11.61
N TRP A 444 2.91 -9.60 -12.60
CA TRP A 444 3.59 -10.90 -12.51
C TRP A 444 5.12 -10.79 -12.35
N LEU A 445 5.73 -9.79 -13.00
CA LEU A 445 7.16 -9.48 -12.90
C LEU A 445 7.52 -8.90 -11.54
N SER A 446 6.68 -8.02 -10.99
CA SER A 446 6.88 -7.47 -9.65
C SER A 446 6.88 -8.59 -8.61
N HIS A 447 5.97 -9.56 -8.73
CA HIS A 447 5.97 -10.74 -7.88
C HIS A 447 7.21 -11.63 -8.09
N ALA A 448 7.63 -11.86 -9.34
CA ALA A 448 8.83 -12.63 -9.62
C ALA A 448 10.11 -11.98 -9.03
N GLN A 449 10.24 -10.66 -9.16
CA GLN A 449 11.38 -9.90 -8.63
C GLN A 449 11.51 -10.02 -7.10
N GLN A 450 10.39 -10.03 -6.36
CA GLN A 450 10.40 -10.21 -4.90
C GLN A 450 10.91 -11.60 -4.47
N CYS A 451 10.98 -12.57 -5.39
CA CYS A 451 11.46 -13.92 -5.10
C CYS A 451 12.99 -14.03 -5.09
N ASP A 452 13.70 -13.08 -5.69
CA ASP A 452 15.15 -13.17 -5.93
C ASP A 452 16.01 -12.95 -4.68
N ALA A 453 15.40 -12.52 -3.57
CA ALA A 453 16.12 -12.26 -2.33
C ALA A 453 16.75 -13.53 -1.71
N ARG A 454 16.20 -14.75 -1.91
CA ARG A 454 16.77 -16.05 -1.43
C ARG A 454 16.28 -17.29 -2.20
N SER A 455 17.21 -18.21 -2.48
CA SER A 455 17.20 -19.68 -2.72
C SER A 455 16.01 -20.45 -3.37
N ILE A 456 14.88 -19.87 -3.74
CA ILE A 456 13.83 -20.63 -4.46
C ILE A 456 14.27 -20.84 -5.92
N ARG A 457 14.32 -22.10 -6.36
CA ARG A 457 14.52 -22.44 -7.77
C ARG A 457 13.30 -21.97 -8.57
N GLN A 458 13.50 -21.05 -9.51
CA GLN A 458 12.43 -20.51 -10.35
C GLN A 458 12.28 -21.28 -11.69
N GLU A 459 12.83 -22.49 -11.76
CA GLU A 459 12.74 -23.37 -12.94
C GLU A 459 11.29 -23.64 -13.35
N ASP A 460 10.36 -23.72 -12.38
CA ASP A 460 8.92 -23.86 -12.64
C ASP A 460 8.35 -22.70 -13.47
N LEU A 461 8.84 -21.47 -13.29
CA LEU A 461 8.39 -20.33 -14.09
C LEU A 461 8.83 -20.49 -15.55
N LEU A 462 10.03 -21.02 -15.79
CA LEU A 462 10.50 -21.32 -17.15
C LEU A 462 9.61 -22.35 -17.84
N ALA A 463 9.18 -23.38 -17.10
CA ALA A 463 8.25 -24.38 -17.61
C ALA A 463 6.90 -23.76 -17.98
N LEU A 464 6.37 -22.82 -17.19
CA LEU A 464 5.13 -22.10 -17.51
C LEU A 464 5.23 -21.25 -18.79
N PHE A 465 6.40 -20.67 -19.06
CA PHE A 465 6.67 -19.97 -20.31
C PHE A 465 6.96 -20.91 -21.50
N ALA A 466 7.03 -22.22 -21.26
CA ALA A 466 7.51 -23.21 -22.22
C ALA A 466 8.86 -22.78 -22.84
N TRP A 467 9.75 -22.19 -22.03
CA TRP A 467 11.05 -21.69 -22.48
C TRP A 467 11.82 -22.83 -23.20
N PRO A 468 12.42 -22.57 -24.39
CA PRO A 468 12.73 -21.27 -25.00
C PRO A 468 11.67 -20.69 -25.95
N SER A 469 10.44 -21.20 -25.94
CA SER A 469 9.37 -20.64 -26.76
C SER A 469 9.10 -19.17 -26.40
N ASN A 470 8.93 -18.33 -27.41
CA ASN A 470 8.60 -16.92 -27.23
C ASN A 470 7.09 -16.63 -27.26
N ASN A 471 6.25 -17.65 -27.50
CA ASN A 471 4.83 -17.47 -27.79
C ASN A 471 4.08 -16.74 -26.67
N LEU A 472 4.32 -17.11 -25.41
CA LEU A 472 3.63 -16.49 -24.27
C LEU A 472 4.11 -15.06 -24.02
N VAL A 473 5.40 -14.78 -24.28
CA VAL A 473 5.95 -13.42 -24.18
C VAL A 473 5.37 -12.52 -25.28
N GLU A 474 5.21 -13.04 -26.50
CA GLU A 474 4.57 -12.34 -27.61
C GLU A 474 3.09 -12.06 -27.33
N LEU A 475 2.37 -13.05 -26.79
CA LEU A 475 0.99 -12.88 -26.33
C LEU A 475 0.91 -11.81 -25.24
N TRP A 476 1.77 -11.87 -24.23
CA TRP A 476 1.83 -10.88 -23.15
C TRP A 476 2.11 -9.48 -23.69
N MET A 477 3.06 -9.31 -24.62
CA MET A 477 3.33 -8.01 -25.26
C MET A 477 2.12 -7.50 -26.06
N ARG A 478 1.45 -8.37 -26.81
CA ARG A 478 0.23 -8.01 -27.56
C ARG A 478 -0.87 -7.51 -26.63
N ILE A 479 -1.07 -8.19 -25.50
CA ILE A 479 -2.03 -7.81 -24.46
C ILE A 479 -1.60 -6.48 -23.82
N TYR A 480 -0.33 -6.32 -23.46
CA TYR A 480 0.20 -5.11 -22.85
C TYR A 480 -0.10 -3.87 -23.71
N ARG A 481 0.17 -3.95 -25.02
CA ARG A 481 -0.14 -2.86 -25.97
C ARG A 481 -1.63 -2.58 -26.14
N ALA A 482 -2.47 -3.59 -25.95
CA ALA A 482 -3.90 -3.42 -26.05
C ALA A 482 -4.49 -2.75 -24.80
N ILE A 483 -3.98 -3.12 -23.61
CA ILE A 483 -4.44 -2.59 -22.32
C ILE A 483 -3.84 -1.22 -22.01
N ASP A 484 -2.59 -1.00 -22.40
CA ASP A 484 -1.84 0.22 -22.10
C ASP A 484 -0.99 0.68 -23.30
N ARG A 485 -1.70 1.07 -24.37
CA ARG A 485 -1.12 1.43 -25.69
C ARG A 485 -0.04 2.51 -25.64
N TYR A 486 -0.11 3.41 -24.66
CA TYR A 486 0.76 4.58 -24.58
C TYR A 486 1.81 4.47 -23.46
N SER A 487 1.90 3.34 -22.76
CA SER A 487 2.92 3.14 -21.74
C SER A 487 4.30 2.95 -22.39
N GLY A 488 5.28 3.74 -21.94
CA GLY A 488 6.70 3.55 -22.27
C GLY A 488 7.31 2.25 -21.71
N ASP A 489 6.55 1.54 -20.87
CA ASP A 489 6.99 0.29 -20.25
C ASP A 489 6.76 -0.94 -21.13
N CYS A 490 5.98 -0.82 -22.22
CA CYS A 490 5.78 -1.94 -23.13
C CYS A 490 7.10 -2.30 -23.84
N PRO A 491 7.54 -3.59 -23.83
CA PRO A 491 8.73 -3.99 -24.57
C PRO A 491 8.55 -3.89 -26.09
N SER A 492 9.68 -3.69 -26.76
CA SER A 492 9.80 -3.65 -28.22
C SER A 492 9.47 -5.02 -28.81
N GLU A 493 9.01 -5.07 -30.07
CA GLU A 493 8.81 -6.36 -30.74
C GLU A 493 10.12 -7.16 -30.83
N GLY A 494 10.06 -8.49 -30.90
CA GLY A 494 11.25 -9.34 -30.90
C GLY A 494 11.91 -9.49 -29.52
N THR A 495 11.38 -8.85 -28.48
CA THR A 495 11.75 -9.11 -27.08
C THR A 495 11.44 -10.58 -26.74
N ASN A 496 12.41 -11.27 -26.16
CA ASN A 496 12.24 -12.61 -25.58
C ASN A 496 12.19 -12.57 -24.05
N LEU A 497 11.90 -13.71 -23.41
CA LEU A 497 11.81 -13.78 -21.94
C LEU A 497 13.06 -13.22 -21.25
N LEU A 498 14.26 -13.51 -21.77
CA LEU A 498 15.54 -13.02 -21.22
C LEU A 498 15.65 -11.49 -21.27
N HIS A 499 15.16 -10.83 -22.34
CA HIS A 499 15.08 -9.37 -22.38
C HIS A 499 14.16 -8.83 -21.30
N VAL A 500 12.97 -9.43 -21.13
CA VAL A 500 11.98 -8.98 -20.15
C VAL A 500 12.55 -9.09 -18.75
N ILE A 501 13.00 -10.27 -18.34
CA ILE A 501 13.52 -10.46 -16.98
C ILE A 501 14.79 -9.66 -16.71
N SER A 502 15.60 -9.37 -17.74
CA SER A 502 16.76 -8.50 -17.60
C SER A 502 16.36 -7.04 -17.39
N ARG A 503 15.32 -6.57 -18.10
CA ARG A 503 14.75 -5.22 -17.91
C ARG A 503 14.22 -4.99 -16.50
N TYR A 504 13.62 -6.01 -15.89
CA TYR A 504 13.02 -5.93 -14.55
C TYR A 504 13.93 -6.46 -13.43
N GLY A 505 15.16 -6.89 -13.76
CA GLY A 505 16.13 -7.34 -12.78
C GLY A 505 15.76 -8.64 -12.07
N VAL A 506 15.02 -9.54 -12.72
CA VAL A 506 14.62 -10.84 -12.14
C VAL A 506 15.81 -11.83 -12.20
N PHE A 507 16.79 -11.61 -11.33
CA PHE A 507 18.09 -12.29 -11.27
C PHE A 507 17.96 -13.82 -11.20
N GLY A 508 17.04 -14.36 -10.39
CA GLY A 508 16.87 -15.79 -10.20
C GLY A 508 16.48 -16.50 -11.50
N LEU A 509 15.60 -15.88 -12.29
CA LEU A 509 15.17 -16.41 -13.58
C LEU A 509 16.24 -16.22 -14.66
N VAL A 510 16.96 -15.08 -14.66
CA VAL A 510 18.12 -14.88 -15.55
C VAL A 510 19.13 -15.99 -15.33
N ARG A 511 19.50 -16.24 -14.06
CA ARG A 511 20.42 -17.31 -13.69
C ARG A 511 19.92 -18.68 -14.13
N ALA A 512 18.64 -18.98 -13.96
CA ALA A 512 18.06 -20.25 -14.36
C ALA A 512 18.14 -20.47 -15.89
N ILE A 513 17.84 -19.43 -16.69
CA ILE A 513 17.97 -19.50 -18.16
C ILE A 513 19.43 -19.75 -18.56
N LEU A 514 20.36 -18.97 -17.99
CA LEU A 514 21.78 -19.04 -18.35
C LEU A 514 22.47 -20.32 -17.89
N GLN A 515 21.92 -21.04 -16.90
CA GLN A 515 22.43 -22.34 -16.44
C GLN A 515 21.82 -23.53 -17.19
N SER A 516 20.73 -23.34 -17.96
CA SER A 516 20.10 -24.40 -18.74
C SER A 516 20.92 -24.71 -20.02
N THR A 517 21.56 -25.89 -20.04
CA THR A 517 22.83 -26.16 -20.73
C THR A 517 22.78 -26.45 -22.24
N TYR A 518 21.76 -26.03 -23.00
CA TYR A 518 21.66 -26.42 -24.43
C TYR A 518 21.64 -25.28 -25.47
N GLN A 519 21.33 -24.02 -25.09
CA GLN A 519 21.16 -22.91 -26.06
C GLN A 519 21.62 -21.52 -25.54
N ILE A 520 22.54 -21.48 -24.57
CA ILE A 520 23.01 -20.26 -23.88
C ILE A 520 23.56 -19.22 -24.87
N THR A 521 24.25 -19.65 -25.93
CA THR A 521 24.99 -18.76 -26.84
C THR A 521 24.10 -17.97 -27.81
N THR A 522 22.87 -18.41 -28.11
CA THR A 522 22.00 -17.70 -29.08
C THR A 522 21.05 -16.71 -28.42
N ALA A 523 20.78 -16.84 -27.11
CA ALA A 523 19.81 -16.01 -26.41
C ALA A 523 20.43 -14.79 -25.70
N VAL A 524 21.67 -14.90 -25.21
CA VAL A 524 22.36 -13.85 -24.42
C VAL A 524 22.54 -12.55 -25.20
N ASP A 525 22.87 -12.67 -26.50
CA ASP A 525 23.05 -11.54 -27.41
C ASP A 525 21.90 -11.40 -28.42
N ALA A 526 20.76 -12.05 -28.16
CA ALA A 526 19.57 -11.86 -28.97
C ALA A 526 19.20 -10.38 -28.98
N LYS A 527 18.84 -9.85 -30.16
CA LYS A 527 18.44 -8.46 -30.32
C LYS A 527 16.93 -8.36 -30.52
N ASP A 528 16.29 -7.45 -29.78
CA ASP A 528 14.92 -7.04 -30.08
C ASP A 528 14.87 -6.22 -31.40
N LYS A 529 13.67 -5.81 -31.82
CA LYS A 529 13.51 -5.01 -33.04
C LYS A 529 14.15 -3.63 -32.97
N ASP A 530 14.57 -3.14 -31.81
CA ASP A 530 15.34 -1.91 -31.70
C ASP A 530 16.85 -2.17 -31.67
N GLY A 531 17.27 -3.44 -31.83
CA GLY A 531 18.67 -3.84 -31.79
C GLY A 531 19.24 -4.00 -30.38
N ARG A 532 18.39 -3.94 -29.34
CA ARG A 532 18.82 -3.95 -27.94
C ARG A 532 18.94 -5.39 -27.45
N THR A 533 19.98 -5.66 -26.67
CA THR A 533 20.24 -6.97 -26.05
C THR A 533 19.68 -7.04 -24.62
N PRO A 534 19.58 -8.22 -23.99
CA PRO A 534 19.29 -8.35 -22.56
C PRO A 534 20.22 -7.52 -21.67
N LEU A 535 21.53 -7.49 -21.98
CA LEU A 535 22.51 -6.65 -21.26
C LEU A 535 22.16 -5.17 -21.37
N TRP A 536 21.79 -4.71 -22.57
CA TRP A 536 21.35 -3.33 -22.80
C TRP A 536 20.15 -2.97 -21.91
N ARG A 537 19.15 -3.87 -21.80
CA ARG A 537 17.96 -3.65 -20.96
C ARG A 537 18.27 -3.64 -19.46
N ALA A 538 19.17 -4.52 -19.00
CA ALA A 538 19.61 -4.53 -17.61
C ALA A 538 20.40 -3.25 -17.26
N ALA A 539 21.23 -2.78 -18.19
CA ALA A 539 22.03 -1.57 -18.01
C ALA A 539 21.17 -0.29 -18.00
N GLU A 540 20.19 -0.20 -18.89
CA GLU A 540 19.20 0.89 -18.94
C GLU A 540 18.47 1.07 -17.60
N ASN A 541 18.21 -0.02 -16.87
CA ASN A 541 17.42 0.00 -15.62
C ASN A 541 18.27 -0.17 -14.35
N GLY A 542 19.61 -0.14 -14.47
CA GLY A 542 20.52 -0.15 -13.33
C GLY A 542 20.60 -1.49 -12.58
N HIS A 543 20.25 -2.61 -13.21
CA HIS A 543 20.21 -3.92 -12.56
C HIS A 543 21.59 -4.57 -12.47
N GLU A 544 22.43 -4.05 -11.56
CA GLU A 544 23.83 -4.42 -11.36
C GLU A 544 24.08 -5.94 -11.30
N ALA A 545 23.31 -6.68 -10.50
CA ALA A 545 23.48 -8.12 -10.34
C ALA A 545 23.22 -8.90 -11.64
N VAL A 546 22.25 -8.45 -12.43
CA VAL A 546 21.93 -9.04 -13.74
C VAL A 546 22.98 -8.66 -14.78
N VAL A 547 23.45 -7.41 -14.79
CA VAL A 547 24.54 -6.95 -15.67
C VAL A 547 25.78 -7.80 -15.45
N ARG A 548 26.22 -7.96 -14.20
CA ARG A 548 27.38 -8.78 -13.84
C ARG A 548 27.21 -10.22 -14.33
N LEU A 549 26.06 -10.82 -14.05
CA LEU A 549 25.76 -12.20 -14.46
C LEU A 549 25.79 -12.39 -15.99
N LEU A 550 25.23 -11.43 -16.76
CA LEU A 550 25.26 -11.49 -18.22
C LEU A 550 26.69 -11.34 -18.77
N LEU A 551 27.49 -10.44 -18.20
CA LEU A 551 28.91 -10.27 -18.56
C LEU A 551 29.74 -11.52 -18.26
N ASP A 552 29.53 -12.15 -17.09
CA ASP A 552 30.20 -13.39 -16.69
C ASP A 552 29.88 -14.55 -17.66
N THR A 553 28.74 -14.49 -18.36
CA THR A 553 28.33 -15.45 -19.39
C THR A 553 28.77 -15.07 -20.82
N GLY A 554 29.54 -14.00 -20.99
CA GLY A 554 30.10 -13.58 -22.27
C GLY A 554 29.18 -12.71 -23.14
N ALA A 555 28.21 -12.01 -22.54
CA ALA A 555 27.38 -11.06 -23.27
C ALA A 555 28.22 -9.96 -23.95
N ALA A 556 27.83 -9.57 -25.16
CA ALA A 556 28.51 -8.54 -25.94
C ALA A 556 28.33 -7.14 -25.29
N VAL A 557 29.36 -6.73 -24.54
CA VAL A 557 29.39 -5.47 -23.76
C VAL A 557 29.13 -4.22 -24.62
N ASP A 558 29.64 -4.21 -25.85
CA ASP A 558 29.55 -3.08 -26.79
C ASP A 558 28.43 -3.24 -27.83
N ALA A 559 27.47 -4.15 -27.60
CA ALA A 559 26.37 -4.37 -28.54
C ALA A 559 25.53 -3.09 -28.73
N LYS A 560 25.58 -2.54 -29.94
CA LYS A 560 24.82 -1.32 -30.29
C LYS A 560 23.37 -1.64 -30.65
N ASP A 561 22.46 -0.78 -30.17
CA ASP A 561 21.10 -0.67 -30.67
C ASP A 561 21.06 -0.02 -32.08
N LYS A 562 19.87 0.12 -32.66
CA LYS A 562 19.68 0.71 -33.99
C LYS A 562 20.10 2.18 -34.09
N ASP A 563 20.11 2.89 -32.96
CA ASP A 563 20.54 4.29 -32.88
C ASP A 563 22.05 4.41 -32.58
N GLY A 564 22.77 3.27 -32.52
CA GLY A 564 24.20 3.23 -32.22
C GLY A 564 24.55 3.34 -30.74
N ARG A 565 23.57 3.29 -29.83
CA ARG A 565 23.77 3.42 -28.38
C ARG A 565 24.18 2.07 -27.77
N THR A 566 25.17 2.09 -26.88
CA THR A 566 25.66 0.92 -26.13
C THR A 566 24.95 0.78 -24.77
N PRO A 567 25.06 -0.37 -24.09
CA PRO A 567 24.61 -0.52 -22.70
C PRO A 567 25.22 0.55 -21.78
N LEU A 568 26.52 0.85 -21.94
CA LEU A 568 27.22 1.88 -21.18
C LEU A 568 26.61 3.27 -21.38
N TRP A 569 26.25 3.62 -22.63
CA TRP A 569 25.59 4.90 -22.94
C TRP A 569 24.31 5.07 -22.11
N ARG A 570 23.43 4.05 -22.09
CA ARG A 570 22.16 4.12 -21.36
C ARG A 570 22.35 4.13 -19.85
N ALA A 571 23.28 3.33 -19.33
CA ALA A 571 23.60 3.34 -17.90
C ALA A 571 24.08 4.73 -17.45
N ALA A 572 24.91 5.40 -18.26
CA ALA A 572 25.40 6.74 -17.97
C ALA A 572 24.29 7.80 -18.08
N GLU A 573 23.46 7.74 -19.12
CA GLU A 573 22.32 8.65 -19.34
C GLU A 573 21.32 8.59 -18.18
N ASN A 574 21.06 7.39 -17.64
CA ASN A 574 20.14 7.18 -16.52
C ASN A 574 20.79 7.28 -15.13
N GLY A 575 22.08 7.63 -15.04
CA GLY A 575 22.79 7.85 -13.78
C GLY A 575 23.08 6.59 -12.97
N HIS A 576 23.14 5.41 -13.59
CA HIS A 576 23.40 4.13 -12.94
C HIS A 576 24.90 3.88 -12.72
N GLU A 577 25.51 4.63 -11.80
CA GLU A 577 26.95 4.63 -11.54
C GLU A 577 27.55 3.23 -11.32
N ALA A 578 26.89 2.36 -10.55
CA ALA A 578 27.38 1.02 -10.28
C ALA A 578 27.47 0.17 -11.56
N VAL A 579 26.51 0.31 -12.47
CA VAL A 579 26.53 -0.37 -13.78
C VAL A 579 27.58 0.24 -14.70
N VAL A 580 27.74 1.57 -14.71
CA VAL A 580 28.78 2.27 -15.48
C VAL A 580 30.18 1.80 -15.10
N ARG A 581 30.43 1.43 -13.84
CA ARG A 581 31.73 0.87 -13.42
C ARG A 581 31.94 -0.58 -13.85
N LEU A 582 30.86 -1.32 -14.15
CA LEU A 582 30.92 -2.72 -14.58
C LEU A 582 31.13 -2.88 -16.09
N LEU A 583 30.59 -1.94 -16.88
CA LEU A 583 30.69 -1.89 -18.34
C LEU A 583 31.90 -1.05 -18.75
#